data_AF-W5MHX1-F1
#
_entry.id   AF-W5MHX1-F1
#
_cell.length_a   1.000
_cell.length_b   1.000
_cell.length_c   1.000
_cell.angle_alpha   90.00
_cell.angle_beta   90.00
_cell.angle_gamma   90.00
#
_symmetry.space_group_name_H-M   'P 1'
#
loop_
_entity.id
_entity.type
_entity.pdbx_description
1 polymer ?
#
loop_
_entity_poly.entity_id
_entity_poly.type
_entity_poly.pdbx_seq_one_letter_code
_entity_poly.pdbx_strand_id
1 'polypeptide(L)'
;SEQGPVSNVEPSARVCAQCLRVFSPVPVSAVRSSAMVSLCPDPVPGACNTEFDMENDPNVHLGFTAHETVVEFAPANLGVARNLSPPACDVGQGTHSRWRLTYDLYQYFLSEVDVSEAGVFDGLARMSSVQNVEQYGRKIASLTSFDKTRLLVSPFASIGVIYAVVVRDPLRHAASLYVPVSTYSCGLAPPGPCRGQGPVSSRVFFAVLGLYGLFVCFAGHRFPVAGLFFLGFLLFCLLSFVLVGRFSGASYDLCLVSAAVTGGLGGALFALCGWRLRAPLLLTALAGLVPGFLLAAVIMFTPLVNEKMLRSDVLFWTCVTAISIVLPAVVLAYPRALSILSCAWVGSYTAVLMVGSYLPTSLPYILLSVIRRAVSPLFSQAIILAPFQSTADGALLALWAVLAVGGAASQHFLTRDEPPFPRGPHP
;
A
#
# COMPACT_ATOMS: atom_id res chain seq x y z
N SER A 1 -49.13 45.27 20.37
CA SER A 1 -48.06 44.43 19.79
C SER A 1 -48.31 42.99 20.13
N GLU A 2 -48.24 42.03 19.23
CA GLU A 2 -47.99 42.02 17.79
C GLU A 2 -48.32 40.60 17.29
N GLN A 3 -48.67 40.49 16.02
CA GLN A 3 -49.19 39.30 15.36
C GLN A 3 -48.08 38.40 14.76
N GLY A 4 -48.26 37.07 14.90
CA GLY A 4 -47.95 36.02 13.88
C GLY A 4 -46.49 35.58 13.66
N PRO A 5 -46.25 34.46 12.91
CA PRO A 5 -47.19 33.48 12.34
C PRO A 5 -46.95 32.01 12.78
N VAL A 6 -48.02 31.22 12.70
CA VAL A 6 -48.01 29.75 12.70
C VAL A 6 -47.70 29.29 11.28
N SER A 7 -46.58 28.60 11.05
CA SER A 7 -46.34 27.89 9.78
C SER A 7 -46.77 26.43 9.91
N ASN A 8 -47.87 26.10 9.23
CA ASN A 8 -48.24 24.72 8.90
C ASN A 8 -47.13 24.09 8.05
N VAL A 9 -46.55 22.99 8.53
CA VAL A 9 -45.75 22.08 7.70
C VAL A 9 -46.51 20.75 7.66
N GLU A 10 -46.96 20.37 6.48
CA GLU A 10 -47.56 19.06 6.18
C GLU A 10 -46.62 17.93 6.59
N PRO A 11 -47.09 16.86 7.27
CA PRO A 11 -46.29 15.69 7.52
C PRO A 11 -46.37 14.75 6.31
N SER A 12 -45.77 15.12 5.18
CA SER A 12 -45.58 14.21 4.04
C SER A 12 -44.14 13.70 3.96
N ALA A 13 -43.62 13.16 5.06
CA ALA A 13 -42.38 12.41 5.09
C ALA A 13 -42.59 11.14 5.91
N ARG A 14 -42.80 10.01 5.23
CA ARG A 14 -42.99 8.69 5.88
C ARG A 14 -41.64 8.20 6.42
N VAL A 15 -41.32 8.55 7.66
CA VAL A 15 -40.07 8.21 8.40
C VAL A 15 -39.95 6.71 8.69
N CYS A 16 -39.23 5.92 7.87
CA CYS A 16 -39.07 4.45 7.96
C CYS A 16 -38.36 4.06 9.28
N ALA A 17 -39.12 3.72 10.34
CA ALA A 17 -38.62 3.29 11.64
C ALA A 17 -38.63 1.75 11.76
N GLN A 18 -37.53 1.12 11.37
CA GLN A 18 -37.19 -0.25 11.79
C GLN A 18 -35.68 -0.49 11.88
N CYS A 19 -34.90 0.57 12.14
CA CYS A 19 -33.52 0.46 12.58
C CYS A 19 -33.49 0.67 14.10
N LEU A 20 -33.00 -0.34 14.83
CA LEU A 20 -32.89 -0.47 16.30
C LEU A 20 -34.19 -0.83 17.05
N ARG A 21 -34.48 -2.14 17.14
CA ARG A 21 -35.04 -2.70 18.39
C ARG A 21 -33.87 -3.19 19.24
N VAL A 22 -33.34 -2.32 20.10
CA VAL A 22 -32.47 -2.77 21.22
C VAL A 22 -33.40 -3.19 22.34
N PHE A 23 -33.48 -4.49 22.62
CA PHE A 23 -34.16 -5.00 23.81
C PHE A 23 -33.16 -5.14 24.96
N SER A 24 -33.51 -4.48 26.08
CA SER A 24 -33.08 -4.69 27.47
C SER A 24 -31.85 -3.97 28.06
N PRO A 25 -31.88 -3.69 29.38
CA PRO A 25 -31.20 -2.55 30.01
C PRO A 25 -30.02 -2.98 30.89
N VAL A 26 -28.80 -2.57 30.53
CA VAL A 26 -27.64 -2.55 31.45
C VAL A 26 -26.76 -1.35 31.05
N PRO A 27 -26.27 -0.53 31.99
CA PRO A 27 -25.59 0.72 31.66
C PRO A 27 -24.12 0.43 31.33
N VAL A 28 -23.75 0.57 30.06
CA VAL A 28 -22.34 0.64 29.66
C VAL A 28 -22.18 1.84 28.74
N SER A 29 -21.37 2.80 29.17
CA SER A 29 -21.06 4.02 28.43
C SER A 29 -20.34 3.69 27.13
N ALA A 30 -21.09 3.56 26.04
CA ALA A 30 -20.57 3.43 24.69
C ALA A 30 -21.07 4.62 23.84
N VAL A 31 -20.11 5.33 23.25
CA VAL A 31 -20.33 6.44 22.32
C VAL A 31 -21.18 5.95 21.15
N ARG A 32 -22.40 6.48 21.01
CA ARG A 32 -23.29 6.24 19.87
C ARG A 32 -22.70 6.90 18.62
N SER A 33 -22.16 6.11 17.71
CA SER A 33 -22.08 6.50 16.31
C SER A 33 -23.47 6.35 15.68
N SER A 34 -23.96 7.43 15.07
CA SER A 34 -25.28 7.54 14.46
C SER A 34 -25.41 6.59 13.28
N ALA A 35 -26.22 5.54 13.40
CA ALA A 35 -26.65 4.74 12.25
C ALA A 35 -27.45 5.63 11.30
N MET A 36 -27.01 5.74 10.04
CA MET A 36 -27.71 6.52 9.03
C MET A 36 -29.09 5.96 8.73
N VAL A 37 -30.05 6.88 8.55
CA VAL A 37 -31.44 6.59 8.23
C VAL A 37 -31.51 6.11 6.78
N SER A 38 -31.65 4.80 6.55
CA SER A 38 -31.99 4.25 5.24
C SER A 38 -33.43 4.63 4.87
N LEU A 39 -33.65 5.23 3.70
CA LEU A 39 -35.00 5.47 3.19
C LEU A 39 -35.53 4.16 2.62
N CYS A 40 -36.77 3.78 2.94
CA CYS A 40 -37.47 2.71 2.21
C CYS A 40 -37.53 3.15 0.70
N PRO A 41 -36.89 2.46 -0.28
CA PRO A 41 -36.59 1.02 -0.34
C PRO A 41 -35.09 0.63 -0.41
N ASP A 42 -34.21 1.38 0.26
CA ASP A 42 -32.76 1.19 0.30
C ASP A 42 -32.36 -0.20 0.83
N PRO A 43 -31.28 -0.79 0.29
CA PRO A 43 -30.73 -2.05 0.83
C PRO A 43 -30.35 -1.92 2.30
N VAL A 44 -30.41 -3.02 3.05
CA VAL A 44 -30.10 -3.06 4.48
C VAL A 44 -28.72 -3.71 4.68
N PRO A 45 -27.66 -2.93 4.99
CA PRO A 45 -26.32 -3.45 5.26
C PRO A 45 -26.36 -4.49 6.38
N GLY A 46 -25.64 -5.60 6.23
CA GLY A 46 -25.49 -6.62 7.27
C GLY A 46 -26.66 -7.56 7.53
N ALA A 47 -27.80 -7.36 6.87
CA ALA A 47 -29.04 -8.07 7.22
C ALA A 47 -29.09 -9.56 6.82
N CYS A 48 -28.03 -10.07 6.19
CA CYS A 48 -27.81 -11.49 5.96
C CYS A 48 -26.51 -11.96 6.63
N ASN A 49 -26.26 -11.48 7.86
CA ASN A 49 -25.11 -11.91 8.63
C ASN A 49 -25.30 -13.34 9.17
N THR A 50 -24.27 -14.16 9.02
CA THR A 50 -24.16 -15.51 9.62
C THR A 50 -22.84 -15.71 10.37
N GLU A 51 -21.94 -14.74 10.33
CA GLU A 51 -20.55 -14.87 10.78
C GLU A 51 -20.25 -14.06 12.04
N PHE A 52 -20.88 -12.89 12.21
CA PHE A 52 -20.64 -11.98 13.34
C PHE A 52 -21.73 -12.06 14.41
N ASP A 53 -21.44 -11.53 15.61
CA ASP A 53 -22.30 -11.66 16.78
C ASP A 53 -23.66 -10.94 16.67
N MET A 54 -23.76 -9.91 15.83
CA MET A 54 -25.01 -9.15 15.65
C MET A 54 -25.88 -9.77 14.56
N GLU A 55 -27.16 -10.05 14.84
CA GLU A 55 -28.11 -10.57 13.85
C GLU A 55 -28.13 -9.75 12.55
N ASN A 56 -28.04 -8.42 12.67
CA ASN A 56 -27.79 -7.52 11.57
C ASN A 56 -26.53 -6.70 11.88
N ASP A 57 -25.44 -6.97 11.15
CA ASP A 57 -24.15 -6.31 11.36
C ASP A 57 -23.80 -5.34 10.22
N PRO A 58 -24.13 -4.04 10.35
CA PRO A 58 -23.80 -3.05 9.33
C PRO A 58 -22.34 -2.57 9.41
N ASN A 59 -21.51 -3.15 10.28
CA ASN A 59 -20.13 -2.70 10.44
C ASN A 59 -19.20 -3.34 9.41
N VAL A 60 -18.17 -2.56 9.08
CA VAL A 60 -17.00 -3.07 8.37
C VAL A 60 -15.97 -3.47 9.41
N HIS A 61 -15.48 -4.71 9.33
CA HIS A 61 -14.46 -5.26 10.21
C HIS A 61 -13.10 -5.14 9.56
N LEU A 62 -12.11 -4.69 10.33
CA LEU A 62 -10.73 -4.56 9.88
C LEU A 62 -9.82 -5.50 10.66
N GLY A 63 -9.07 -6.32 9.93
CA GLY A 63 -7.90 -7.03 10.44
C GLY A 63 -6.63 -6.48 9.78
N PHE A 64 -5.49 -6.45 10.47
CA PHE A 64 -4.23 -6.11 9.82
C PHE A 64 -3.06 -6.95 10.34
N THR A 65 -2.10 -7.17 9.44
CA THR A 65 -0.80 -7.77 9.71
C THR A 65 0.29 -6.87 9.13
N ALA A 66 1.56 -7.25 9.28
CA ALA A 66 2.67 -6.55 8.63
C ALA A 66 2.62 -6.57 7.08
N HIS A 67 1.83 -7.49 6.50
CA HIS A 67 1.79 -7.75 5.08
C HIS A 67 0.48 -7.31 4.42
N GLU A 68 -0.66 -7.45 5.10
CA GLU A 68 -1.99 -7.20 4.55
C GLU A 68 -2.95 -6.55 5.55
N THR A 69 -3.86 -5.72 5.05
CA THR A 69 -5.08 -5.29 5.75
C THR A 69 -6.25 -6.03 5.14
N VAL A 70 -7.06 -6.66 5.98
CA VAL A 70 -8.26 -7.40 5.62
C VAL A 70 -9.47 -6.54 5.93
N VAL A 71 -10.31 -6.30 4.94
CA VAL A 71 -11.59 -5.58 5.05
C VAL A 71 -12.70 -6.61 4.86
N GLU A 72 -13.49 -6.84 5.90
CA GLU A 72 -14.58 -7.82 5.94
C GLU A 72 -15.89 -7.14 6.31
N PHE A 73 -17.00 -7.61 5.76
CA PHE A 73 -18.32 -7.09 6.12
C PHE A 73 -19.40 -8.13 5.89
N ALA A 74 -20.48 -8.06 6.67
CA ALA A 74 -21.60 -8.98 6.53
C ALA A 74 -22.41 -8.68 5.26
N PRO A 75 -22.94 -9.68 4.56
CA PRO A 75 -23.74 -9.47 3.37
C PRO A 75 -25.08 -8.71 3.64
N ALA A 76 -25.44 -7.73 2.80
CA ALA A 76 -26.67 -6.91 2.91
C ALA A 76 -27.94 -7.57 2.36
N ASN A 77 -29.13 -7.28 2.88
CA ASN A 77 -30.40 -7.75 2.30
C ASN A 77 -31.16 -6.65 1.54
N LEU A 78 -32.18 -7.01 0.77
CA LEU A 78 -33.06 -6.06 0.10
C LEU A 78 -33.90 -5.28 1.13
N GLY A 79 -34.05 -3.97 0.89
CA GLY A 79 -34.98 -3.14 1.66
C GLY A 79 -36.43 -3.56 1.42
N VAL A 80 -37.23 -3.58 2.48
CA VAL A 80 -38.68 -3.78 2.40
C VAL A 80 -39.40 -2.63 3.08
N ALA A 81 -40.61 -2.32 2.62
CA ALA A 81 -41.44 -1.35 3.32
C ALA A 81 -41.81 -1.87 4.71
N ARG A 82 -42.13 -0.94 5.62
CA ARG A 82 -42.48 -1.28 7.00
C ARG A 82 -43.60 -2.31 7.08
N ASN A 83 -43.49 -3.21 8.07
CA ASN A 83 -44.42 -4.31 8.36
C ASN A 83 -44.43 -5.47 7.36
N LEU A 84 -43.57 -5.45 6.34
CA LEU A 84 -43.31 -6.62 5.50
C LEU A 84 -42.10 -7.38 6.06
N SER A 85 -42.15 -8.71 6.05
CA SER A 85 -40.98 -9.52 6.36
C SER A 85 -39.91 -9.34 5.28
N PRO A 86 -38.63 -9.16 5.66
CA PRO A 86 -37.55 -9.13 4.68
C PRO A 86 -37.49 -10.49 3.96
N PRO A 87 -37.05 -10.51 2.69
CA PRO A 87 -36.87 -11.76 1.98
C PRO A 87 -35.80 -12.61 2.68
N ALA A 88 -35.96 -13.92 2.66
CA ALA A 88 -34.98 -14.83 3.23
C ALA A 88 -33.64 -14.74 2.47
N CYS A 89 -32.54 -14.78 3.21
CA CYS A 89 -31.19 -14.81 2.65
C CYS A 89 -30.96 -16.18 1.97
N ASP A 90 -30.35 -16.15 0.78
CA ASP A 90 -29.84 -17.34 0.07
C ASP A 90 -30.83 -18.45 -0.28
N VAL A 91 -32.13 -18.16 -0.27
CA VAL A 91 -33.18 -19.10 -0.73
C VAL A 91 -33.27 -19.17 -2.27
N GLY A 92 -32.69 -18.20 -2.99
CA GLY A 92 -32.58 -18.22 -4.45
C GLY A 92 -31.67 -17.12 -4.99
N GLN A 93 -31.13 -17.32 -6.21
CA GLN A 93 -30.21 -16.38 -6.87
C GLN A 93 -30.90 -15.45 -7.89
N GLY A 94 -32.24 -15.41 -7.89
CA GLY A 94 -33.03 -14.62 -8.83
C GLY A 94 -33.04 -13.11 -8.54
N THR A 95 -33.72 -12.35 -9.39
CA THR A 95 -33.84 -10.88 -9.30
C THR A 95 -34.58 -10.37 -8.07
N HIS A 96 -35.24 -11.25 -7.30
CA HIS A 96 -35.95 -10.90 -6.06
C HIS A 96 -35.17 -11.22 -4.79
N SER A 97 -33.89 -11.58 -4.91
CA SER A 97 -33.03 -11.88 -3.76
C SER A 97 -31.86 -10.91 -3.63
N ARG A 98 -31.14 -11.02 -2.51
CA ARG A 98 -29.89 -10.30 -2.24
C ARG A 98 -28.82 -10.48 -3.32
N TRP A 99 -28.91 -11.51 -4.15
CA TRP A 99 -27.91 -11.84 -5.16
C TRP A 99 -27.79 -10.79 -6.27
N ARG A 100 -28.79 -9.91 -6.41
CA ARG A 100 -28.72 -8.75 -7.33
C ARG A 100 -27.90 -7.57 -6.81
N LEU A 101 -27.61 -7.53 -5.51
CA LEU A 101 -26.92 -6.41 -4.90
C LEU A 101 -25.46 -6.37 -5.33
N THR A 102 -24.93 -5.15 -5.44
CA THR A 102 -23.53 -4.91 -5.74
C THR A 102 -22.91 -4.05 -4.65
N TYR A 103 -21.67 -4.32 -4.31
CA TYR A 103 -20.93 -3.62 -3.26
C TYR A 103 -19.76 -2.87 -3.87
N ASP A 104 -19.74 -1.56 -3.68
CA ASP A 104 -18.63 -0.70 -4.07
C ASP A 104 -17.82 -0.34 -2.82
N LEU A 105 -16.54 -0.69 -2.84
CA LEU A 105 -15.63 -0.35 -1.76
C LEU A 105 -14.85 0.90 -2.09
N TYR A 106 -14.73 1.77 -1.10
CA TYR A 106 -14.00 3.02 -1.16
C TYR A 106 -12.98 3.08 -0.04
N GLN A 107 -11.88 3.77 -0.33
CA GLN A 107 -10.90 4.14 0.67
C GLN A 107 -10.68 5.66 0.65
N TYR A 108 -10.42 6.24 1.81
CA TYR A 108 -10.05 7.64 1.97
C TYR A 108 -8.82 7.74 2.87
N PHE A 109 -7.79 8.45 2.43
CA PHE A 109 -6.57 8.64 3.20
C PHE A 109 -6.70 9.90 4.08
N LEU A 110 -6.42 9.75 5.37
CA LEU A 110 -6.26 10.85 6.30
C LEU A 110 -4.93 11.57 6.04
N SER A 111 -4.81 12.82 6.50
CA SER A 111 -3.59 13.61 6.35
C SER A 111 -2.38 12.86 6.91
N GLU A 112 -1.29 12.84 6.14
CA GLU A 112 0.03 12.46 6.64
C GLU A 112 0.33 13.24 7.94
N VAL A 113 0.91 12.55 8.93
CA VAL A 113 1.29 13.09 10.26
C VAL A 113 0.16 13.25 11.28
N ASP A 114 -1.10 13.38 10.85
CA ASP A 114 -2.21 13.51 11.81
C ASP A 114 -2.67 12.14 12.32
N VAL A 115 -2.43 11.89 13.60
CA VAL A 115 -2.88 10.69 14.34
C VAL A 115 -3.88 11.07 15.43
N SER A 116 -4.40 12.31 15.38
CA SER A 116 -5.33 12.82 16.38
C SER A 116 -6.71 12.18 16.22
N GLU A 117 -7.41 12.06 17.34
CA GLU A 117 -8.80 11.62 17.38
C GLU A 117 -9.70 12.56 16.55
N ALA A 118 -9.44 13.87 16.59
CA ALA A 118 -10.16 14.87 15.81
C ALA A 118 -10.02 14.63 14.29
N GLY A 119 -8.80 14.39 13.80
CA GLY A 119 -8.57 14.11 12.38
C GLY A 119 -9.29 12.84 11.89
N VAL A 120 -9.37 11.81 12.73
CA VAL A 120 -10.13 10.59 12.43
C VAL A 120 -11.63 10.88 12.36
N PHE A 121 -12.19 11.60 13.34
CA PHE A 121 -13.62 11.94 13.34
C PHE A 121 -14.01 12.86 12.18
N ASP A 122 -13.17 13.83 11.83
CA ASP A 122 -13.37 14.69 10.66
C ASP A 122 -13.35 13.87 9.37
N GLY A 123 -12.45 12.90 9.26
CA GLY A 123 -12.41 11.96 8.15
C GLY A 123 -13.65 11.07 8.08
N LEU A 124 -14.11 10.53 9.21
CA LEU A 124 -15.31 9.70 9.30
C LEU A 124 -16.57 10.52 8.95
N ALA A 125 -16.63 11.77 9.38
CA ALA A 125 -17.70 12.69 9.01
C ALA A 125 -17.72 12.95 7.50
N ARG A 126 -16.54 13.11 6.86
CA ARG A 126 -16.40 13.20 5.40
C ARG A 126 -16.75 11.91 4.66
N MET A 127 -16.68 10.75 5.31
CA MET A 127 -17.03 9.44 4.73
C MET A 127 -18.37 8.92 5.25
N SER A 128 -19.22 9.79 5.78
CA SER A 128 -20.43 9.38 6.48
C SER A 128 -21.60 9.07 5.55
N SER A 129 -21.74 9.74 4.39
CA SER A 129 -22.86 9.54 3.46
C SER A 129 -22.41 8.94 2.12
N VAL A 130 -23.33 8.30 1.40
CA VAL A 130 -23.04 7.74 0.06
C VAL A 130 -22.50 8.81 -0.89
N GLN A 131 -23.11 10.00 -0.89
CA GLN A 131 -22.67 11.13 -1.73
C GLN A 131 -21.26 11.60 -1.37
N ASN A 132 -20.96 11.73 -0.08
CA ASN A 132 -19.64 12.17 0.37
C ASN A 132 -18.58 11.11 0.07
N VAL A 133 -18.90 9.82 0.22
CA VAL A 133 -18.01 8.72 -0.13
C VAL A 133 -17.68 8.70 -1.61
N GLU A 134 -18.66 8.96 -2.48
CA GLU A 134 -18.43 9.07 -3.93
C GLU A 134 -17.62 10.32 -4.30
N GLN A 135 -17.76 11.41 -3.55
CA GLN A 135 -17.07 12.67 -3.80
C GLN A 135 -15.62 12.68 -3.32
N TYR A 136 -15.37 12.16 -2.11
CA TYR A 136 -14.05 12.24 -1.45
C TYR A 136 -13.30 10.91 -1.46
N GLY A 137 -14.02 9.79 -1.46
CA GLY A 137 -13.44 8.45 -1.45
C GLY A 137 -12.94 8.03 -2.83
N ARG A 138 -11.88 7.22 -2.84
CA ARG A 138 -11.41 6.55 -4.04
C ARG A 138 -11.99 5.15 -4.10
N LYS A 139 -12.72 4.82 -5.16
CA LYS A 139 -13.24 3.47 -5.39
C LYS A 139 -12.09 2.49 -5.63
N ILE A 140 -12.08 1.37 -4.90
CA ILE A 140 -11.00 0.36 -4.93
C ILE A 140 -11.42 -0.96 -5.58
N ALA A 141 -12.68 -1.33 -5.41
CA ALA A 141 -13.24 -2.56 -5.94
C ALA A 141 -14.76 -2.45 -6.08
N SER A 142 -15.31 -3.24 -7.00
CA SER A 142 -16.72 -3.58 -7.06
C SER A 142 -16.85 -5.09 -6.90
N LEU A 143 -17.71 -5.50 -5.97
CA LEU A 143 -18.06 -6.88 -5.70
C LEU A 143 -19.53 -7.10 -6.07
N THR A 144 -19.81 -8.30 -6.55
CA THR A 144 -21.17 -8.83 -6.65
C THR A 144 -21.47 -9.67 -5.41
N SER A 145 -22.73 -10.01 -5.18
CA SER A 145 -23.09 -10.98 -4.14
C SER A 145 -22.50 -12.38 -4.35
N PHE A 146 -21.90 -12.68 -5.51
CA PHE A 146 -21.16 -13.92 -5.76
C PHE A 146 -19.71 -13.86 -5.29
N ASP A 147 -19.18 -12.67 -5.08
CA ASP A 147 -17.84 -12.49 -4.56
C ASP A 147 -17.86 -12.56 -3.03
N LYS A 148 -16.73 -13.00 -2.45
CA LYS A 148 -16.57 -12.97 -0.99
C LYS A 148 -16.56 -11.51 -0.51
N THR A 149 -17.27 -11.21 0.57
CA THR A 149 -17.29 -9.89 1.24
C THR A 149 -16.02 -9.67 2.09
N ARG A 150 -14.88 -10.16 1.60
CA ARG A 150 -13.56 -10.09 2.20
C ARG A 150 -12.57 -9.60 1.15
N LEU A 151 -11.89 -8.51 1.45
CA LEU A 151 -10.90 -7.89 0.56
C LEU A 151 -9.56 -7.72 1.27
N LEU A 152 -8.50 -7.98 0.52
CA LEU A 152 -7.12 -7.78 0.95
C LEU A 152 -6.61 -6.48 0.35
N VAL A 153 -6.04 -5.62 1.19
CA VAL A 153 -5.51 -4.30 0.80
C VAL A 153 -4.11 -4.14 1.38
N SER A 154 -3.22 -3.44 0.68
CA SER A 154 -1.87 -3.16 1.18
C SER A 154 -1.91 -2.28 2.43
N PRO A 155 -1.20 -2.63 3.52
CA PRO A 155 -1.15 -1.83 4.73
C PRO A 155 -0.18 -0.67 4.57
N PHE A 156 -0.61 0.54 4.94
CA PHE A 156 0.23 1.73 5.02
C PHE A 156 0.40 2.13 6.48
N ALA A 157 1.47 1.65 7.10
CA ALA A 157 1.78 1.94 8.48
C ALA A 157 1.95 3.47 8.68
N SER A 158 1.33 3.97 9.75
CA SER A 158 1.36 5.39 10.14
C SER A 158 0.68 6.36 9.16
N ILE A 159 -0.09 5.85 8.19
CA ILE A 159 -1.00 6.65 7.35
C ILE A 159 -2.41 6.17 7.66
N GLY A 160 -3.27 7.10 8.09
CA GLY A 160 -4.66 6.78 8.41
C GLY A 160 -5.47 6.50 7.15
N VAL A 161 -6.23 5.42 7.15
CA VAL A 161 -7.11 5.02 6.05
C VAL A 161 -8.51 4.75 6.60
N ILE A 162 -9.51 5.33 5.95
CA ILE A 162 -10.93 5.05 6.19
C ILE A 162 -11.45 4.17 5.07
N TYR A 163 -12.04 3.04 5.42
CA TYR A 163 -12.73 2.15 4.51
C TYR A 163 -14.24 2.34 4.63
N ALA A 164 -14.91 2.41 3.49
CA ALA A 164 -16.36 2.54 3.39
C ALA A 164 -16.88 1.57 2.32
N VAL A 165 -18.04 0.96 2.59
CA VAL A 165 -18.71 0.05 1.66
C VAL A 165 -20.09 0.61 1.35
N VAL A 166 -20.35 0.84 0.06
CA VAL A 166 -21.65 1.25 -0.45
C VAL A 166 -22.30 0.03 -1.10
N VAL A 167 -23.46 -0.38 -0.58
CA VAL A 167 -24.28 -1.39 -1.25
C VAL A 167 -25.31 -0.71 -2.13
N ARG A 168 -25.47 -1.22 -3.35
CA ARG A 168 -26.42 -0.70 -4.34
C ARG A 168 -27.39 -1.78 -4.78
N ASP A 169 -28.62 -1.34 -4.98
CA ASP A 169 -29.67 -2.08 -5.67
C ASP A 169 -29.83 -1.55 -7.10
N PRO A 170 -29.33 -2.27 -8.12
CA PRO A 170 -29.36 -1.80 -9.49
C PRO A 170 -30.79 -1.70 -10.05
N LEU A 171 -31.75 -2.45 -9.52
CA LEU A 171 -33.14 -2.43 -9.99
C LEU A 171 -33.94 -1.27 -9.40
N ARG A 172 -33.59 -0.84 -8.18
CA ARG A 172 -34.31 0.23 -7.46
C ARG A 172 -33.58 1.56 -7.46
N HIS A 173 -32.36 1.61 -8.04
CA HIS A 173 -31.47 2.76 -7.99
C HIS A 173 -31.28 3.31 -6.57
N ALA A 174 -31.25 2.40 -5.60
CA ALA A 174 -31.18 2.72 -4.18
C ALA A 174 -29.82 2.28 -3.64
N ALA A 175 -29.28 3.03 -2.68
CA ALA A 175 -27.96 2.76 -2.13
C ALA A 175 -27.93 3.03 -0.63
N SER A 176 -27.18 2.22 0.09
CA SER A 176 -26.93 2.45 1.51
C SER A 176 -25.46 2.21 1.85
N LEU A 177 -25.06 2.77 2.98
CA LEU A 177 -23.68 2.78 3.43
C LEU A 177 -23.53 1.88 4.67
N TYR A 178 -22.51 1.04 4.67
CA TYR A 178 -22.04 0.37 5.88
C TYR A 178 -21.35 1.36 6.81
N VAL A 179 -21.27 1.06 8.10
CA VAL A 179 -20.57 1.94 9.05
C VAL A 179 -19.08 2.02 8.65
N PRO A 180 -18.57 3.21 8.27
CA PRO A 180 -17.19 3.36 7.85
C PRO A 180 -16.25 3.19 9.04
N VAL A 181 -15.05 2.69 8.78
CA VAL A 181 -14.07 2.35 9.80
C VAL A 181 -12.68 2.81 9.42
N SER A 182 -11.89 3.20 10.42
CA SER A 182 -10.54 3.73 10.23
C SER A 182 -9.47 2.80 10.78
N THR A 183 -8.30 2.75 10.13
CA THR A 183 -7.10 2.11 10.65
C THR A 183 -5.84 2.88 10.25
N TYR A 184 -4.80 2.78 11.06
CA TYR A 184 -3.43 3.24 10.74
C TYR A 184 -2.49 2.07 10.42
N SER A 185 -3.04 0.85 10.30
CA SER A 185 -2.30 -0.41 10.18
C SER A 185 -1.25 -0.60 11.29
N CYS A 186 -1.53 -0.06 12.49
CA CYS A 186 -0.70 -0.14 13.68
C CYS A 186 -1.59 0.00 14.94
N GLY A 187 -1.07 -0.43 16.10
CA GLY A 187 -1.77 -0.25 17.37
C GLY A 187 -1.64 1.18 17.91
N LEU A 188 -2.77 1.82 18.22
CA LEU A 188 -2.82 3.15 18.85
C LEU A 188 -2.61 3.09 20.37
N ALA A 189 -2.87 1.94 21.00
CA ALA A 189 -2.68 1.73 22.43
C ALA A 189 -1.21 1.42 22.76
N PRO A 190 -0.63 1.95 23.86
CA PRO A 190 0.71 1.59 24.31
C PRO A 190 0.85 0.07 24.51
N PRO A 191 1.96 -0.56 24.08
CA PRO A 191 3.21 0.05 23.63
C PRO A 191 3.26 0.40 22.12
N GLY A 192 2.12 0.37 21.43
CA GLY A 192 2.00 0.48 19.97
C GLY A 192 2.58 1.78 19.38
N PRO A 193 3.57 1.70 18.48
CA PRO A 193 4.25 2.86 17.95
C PRO A 193 3.57 3.32 16.67
N CYS A 194 2.26 3.65 16.67
CA CYS A 194 1.69 4.33 15.50
C CYS A 194 2.40 5.67 15.23
N ARG A 195 2.88 6.31 16.30
CA ARG A 195 3.73 7.52 16.28
C ARG A 195 5.22 7.24 16.10
N GLY A 196 5.65 5.96 16.06
CA GLY A 196 7.05 5.57 16.05
C GLY A 196 7.44 4.81 14.78
N GLN A 197 7.69 5.57 13.71
CA GLN A 197 8.53 5.28 12.53
C GLN A 197 9.23 3.90 12.50
N GLY A 198 8.55 2.78 12.29
CA GLY A 198 9.18 1.44 12.19
C GLY A 198 10.14 1.00 13.33
N PRO A 199 10.68 -0.23 13.25
CA PRO A 199 11.67 -0.74 14.20
C PRO A 199 12.97 0.09 14.18
N VAL A 200 13.62 0.29 15.33
CA VAL A 200 14.91 1.00 15.42
C VAL A 200 15.97 0.35 14.52
N SER A 201 15.94 -0.98 14.41
CA SER A 201 16.80 -1.77 13.52
C SER A 201 16.71 -1.30 12.06
N SER A 202 15.49 -1.05 11.56
CA SER A 202 15.25 -0.55 10.21
C SER A 202 15.80 0.85 9.99
N ARG A 203 15.66 1.76 10.97
CA ARG A 203 16.19 3.14 10.88
C ARG A 203 17.70 3.15 10.80
N VAL A 204 18.37 2.38 11.67
CA VAL A 204 19.83 2.26 11.67
C VAL A 204 20.31 1.68 10.34
N PHE A 205 19.66 0.62 9.86
CA PHE A 205 19.99 -0.03 8.59
C PHE A 205 19.86 0.95 7.40
N PHE A 206 18.70 1.61 7.26
CA PHE A 206 18.47 2.54 6.15
C PHE A 206 19.28 3.82 6.28
N ALA A 207 19.64 4.29 7.48
CA ALA A 207 20.53 5.42 7.66
C ALA A 207 21.95 5.12 7.14
N VAL A 208 22.53 3.97 7.53
CA VAL A 208 23.84 3.54 7.02
C VAL A 208 23.80 3.33 5.51
N LEU A 209 22.74 2.66 5.03
CA LEU A 209 22.55 2.39 3.61
C LEU A 209 22.40 3.67 2.79
N GLY A 210 21.62 4.64 3.27
CA GLY A 210 21.38 5.92 2.60
C GLY A 210 22.61 6.81 2.57
N LEU A 211 23.38 6.88 3.65
CA LEU A 211 24.65 7.63 3.67
C LEU A 211 25.66 7.07 2.67
N TYR A 212 25.82 5.74 2.66
CA TYR A 212 26.71 5.09 1.70
C TYR A 212 26.15 5.18 0.27
N GLY A 213 24.84 5.09 0.10
CA GLY A 213 24.15 5.28 -1.16
C GLY A 213 24.28 6.69 -1.74
N LEU A 214 24.31 7.74 -0.91
CA LEU A 214 24.62 9.11 -1.33
C LEU A 214 26.06 9.21 -1.85
N PHE A 215 27.02 8.59 -1.15
CA PHE A 215 28.40 8.52 -1.65
C PHE A 215 28.46 7.84 -3.02
N VAL A 216 27.80 6.68 -3.17
CA VAL A 216 27.73 5.95 -4.45
C VAL A 216 26.98 6.75 -5.51
N CYS A 217 25.95 7.52 -5.15
CA CYS A 217 25.18 8.37 -6.06
C CYS A 217 26.04 9.43 -6.76
N PHE A 218 27.03 10.01 -6.06
CA PHE A 218 27.89 11.07 -6.62
C PHE A 218 29.28 10.60 -7.06
N ALA A 219 29.79 9.49 -6.53
CA ALA A 219 31.16 9.04 -6.76
C ALA A 219 31.30 7.56 -7.17
N GLY A 220 30.19 6.82 -7.31
CA GLY A 220 30.19 5.38 -7.51
C GLY A 220 30.94 4.91 -8.77
N HIS A 221 30.79 5.61 -9.89
CA HIS A 221 31.51 5.26 -11.12
C HIS A 221 33.02 5.54 -11.02
N ARG A 222 33.42 6.63 -10.34
CA ARG A 222 34.83 6.97 -10.09
C ARG A 222 35.52 5.92 -9.20
N PHE A 223 34.78 5.37 -8.23
CA PHE A 223 35.24 4.31 -7.34
C PHE A 223 34.49 3.00 -7.61
N PRO A 224 34.76 2.31 -8.73
CA PRO A 224 33.93 1.20 -9.19
C PRO A 224 33.92 0.01 -8.22
N VAL A 225 34.98 -0.20 -7.43
CA VAL A 225 35.01 -1.22 -6.38
C VAL A 225 33.96 -0.95 -5.31
N ALA A 226 33.81 0.32 -4.88
CA ALA A 226 32.79 0.72 -3.92
C ALA A 226 31.37 0.64 -4.53
N GLY A 227 31.21 1.07 -5.79
CA GLY A 227 29.93 0.93 -6.50
C GLY A 227 29.49 -0.53 -6.65
N LEU A 228 30.41 -1.43 -7.01
CA LEU A 228 30.15 -2.86 -7.13
C LEU A 228 29.86 -3.52 -5.77
N PHE A 229 30.58 -3.12 -4.71
CA PHE A 229 30.28 -3.55 -3.35
C PHE A 229 28.84 -3.19 -2.96
N PHE A 230 28.43 -1.95 -3.22
CA PHE A 230 27.08 -1.46 -2.90
C PHE A 230 25.98 -2.21 -3.65
N LEU A 231 26.11 -2.32 -4.98
CA LEU A 231 25.10 -2.97 -5.81
C LEU A 231 25.03 -4.48 -5.52
N GLY A 232 26.18 -5.12 -5.30
CA GLY A 232 26.24 -6.51 -4.83
C GLY A 232 25.60 -6.67 -3.45
N PHE A 233 25.88 -5.76 -2.51
CA PHE A 233 25.26 -5.75 -1.19
C PHE A 233 23.74 -5.72 -1.29
N LEU A 234 23.17 -4.80 -2.08
CA LEU A 234 21.73 -4.68 -2.26
C LEU A 234 21.10 -5.92 -2.87
N LEU A 235 21.73 -6.52 -3.88
CA LEU A 235 21.23 -7.72 -4.54
C LEU A 235 21.13 -8.90 -3.56
N PHE A 236 22.22 -9.21 -2.85
CA PHE A 236 22.23 -10.34 -1.91
C PHE A 236 21.41 -10.05 -0.65
N CYS A 237 21.36 -8.80 -0.20
CA CYS A 237 20.49 -8.37 0.89
C CYS A 237 19.03 -8.63 0.55
N LEU A 238 18.57 -8.21 -0.64
CA LEU A 238 17.20 -8.44 -1.10
C LEU A 238 16.87 -9.93 -1.19
N LEU A 239 17.73 -10.72 -1.85
CA LEU A 239 17.53 -12.16 -2.01
C LEU A 239 17.44 -12.86 -0.66
N SER A 240 18.36 -12.56 0.25
CA SER A 240 18.38 -13.16 1.59
C SER A 240 17.16 -12.78 2.42
N PHE A 241 16.78 -11.49 2.43
CA PHE A 241 15.60 -11.04 3.16
C PHE A 241 14.33 -11.77 2.69
N VAL A 242 14.17 -11.91 1.37
CA VAL A 242 13.03 -12.61 0.77
C VAL A 242 13.06 -14.11 1.09
N LEU A 243 14.19 -14.79 0.88
CA LEU A 243 14.28 -16.24 1.10
C LEU A 243 14.08 -16.59 2.58
N VAL A 244 14.73 -15.87 3.50
CA VAL A 244 14.58 -16.09 4.94
C VAL A 244 13.15 -15.76 5.37
N GLY A 245 12.61 -14.61 4.96
CA GLY A 245 11.24 -14.23 5.30
C GLY A 245 10.18 -15.19 4.77
N ARG A 246 10.38 -15.75 3.57
CA ARG A 246 9.42 -16.64 2.91
C ARG A 246 9.39 -18.06 3.46
N PHE A 247 10.55 -18.58 3.89
CA PHE A 247 10.72 -20.01 4.17
C PHE A 247 11.04 -20.34 5.63
N SER A 248 11.57 -19.40 6.43
CA SER A 248 11.99 -19.71 7.80
C SER A 248 11.00 -19.28 8.88
N GLY A 249 9.99 -18.46 8.55
CA GLY A 249 9.10 -17.86 9.55
C GLY A 249 9.84 -16.99 10.58
N ALA A 250 11.07 -16.57 10.27
CA ALA A 250 11.91 -15.76 11.14
C ALA A 250 11.26 -14.41 11.46
N SER A 251 11.61 -13.86 12.62
CA SER A 251 11.24 -12.49 12.98
C SER A 251 11.85 -11.49 12.00
N TYR A 252 11.22 -10.31 11.90
CA TYR A 252 11.69 -9.23 11.04
C TYR A 252 13.16 -8.87 11.29
N ASP A 253 13.56 -8.75 12.57
CA ASP A 253 14.94 -8.39 12.92
C ASP A 253 15.95 -9.45 12.49
N LEU A 254 15.59 -10.74 12.58
CA LEU A 254 16.46 -11.82 12.11
C LEU A 254 16.58 -11.84 10.58
N CYS A 255 15.49 -11.53 9.87
CA CYS A 255 15.52 -11.34 8.42
C CYS A 255 16.44 -10.17 8.03
N LEU A 256 16.40 -9.06 8.78
CA LEU A 256 17.23 -7.89 8.50
C LEU A 256 18.71 -8.17 8.79
N VAL A 257 19.04 -8.84 9.89
CA VAL A 257 20.42 -9.20 10.24
C VAL A 257 21.00 -10.19 9.23
N SER A 258 20.24 -11.24 8.86
CA SER A 258 20.68 -12.20 7.85
C SER A 258 20.90 -11.54 6.48
N ALA A 259 20.02 -10.60 6.10
CA ALA A 259 20.17 -9.81 4.89
C ALA A 259 21.41 -8.91 4.91
N ALA A 260 21.73 -8.26 6.04
CA ALA A 260 22.93 -7.44 6.18
C ALA A 260 24.23 -8.27 6.08
N VAL A 261 24.29 -9.44 6.72
CA VAL A 261 25.46 -10.34 6.69
C VAL A 261 25.70 -10.89 5.28
N THR A 262 24.66 -11.47 4.68
CA THR A 262 24.72 -12.02 3.32
C THR A 262 24.95 -10.95 2.25
N GLY A 263 24.35 -9.77 2.43
CA GLY A 263 24.64 -8.57 1.64
C GLY A 263 26.13 -8.19 1.72
N GLY A 264 26.71 -8.13 2.93
CA GLY A 264 28.13 -7.84 3.11
C GLY A 264 29.03 -8.83 2.37
N LEU A 265 28.74 -10.13 2.48
CA LEU A 265 29.46 -11.19 1.76
C LEU A 265 29.29 -11.07 0.24
N GLY A 266 28.07 -10.79 -0.24
CA GLY A 266 27.78 -10.61 -1.66
C GLY A 266 28.42 -9.37 -2.28
N GLY A 267 28.42 -8.25 -1.54
CA GLY A 267 29.13 -7.03 -1.91
C GLY A 267 30.64 -7.25 -1.97
N ALA A 268 31.21 -7.94 -0.97
CA ALA A 268 32.63 -8.29 -0.97
C ALA A 268 33.00 -9.19 -2.16
N LEU A 269 32.15 -10.17 -2.49
CA LEU A 269 32.32 -11.01 -3.67
C LEU A 269 32.35 -10.17 -4.97
N PHE A 270 31.40 -9.26 -5.15
CA PHE A 270 31.34 -8.37 -6.32
C PHE A 270 32.56 -7.46 -6.41
N ALA A 271 32.99 -6.88 -5.28
CA ALA A 271 34.18 -6.04 -5.20
C ALA A 271 35.47 -6.82 -5.54
N LEU A 272 35.62 -8.03 -4.99
CA LEU A 272 36.76 -8.91 -5.25
C LEU A 272 36.78 -9.37 -6.72
N CYS A 273 35.61 -9.75 -7.26
CA CYS A 273 35.46 -10.08 -8.67
C CYS A 273 35.78 -8.89 -9.56
N GLY A 274 35.32 -7.68 -9.25
CA GLY A 274 35.64 -6.47 -10.00
C GLY A 274 37.12 -6.11 -9.97
N TRP A 275 37.79 -6.42 -8.85
CA TRP A 275 39.22 -6.19 -8.71
C TRP A 275 40.08 -7.25 -9.41
N ARG A 276 39.65 -8.52 -9.39
CA ARG A 276 40.43 -9.68 -9.91
C ARG A 276 40.08 -10.08 -11.34
N LEU A 277 38.79 -10.05 -11.70
CA LEU A 277 38.31 -10.49 -13.01
C LEU A 277 38.38 -9.33 -14.00
N ARG A 278 38.99 -9.57 -15.16
CA ARG A 278 39.01 -8.61 -16.29
C ARG A 278 37.71 -8.62 -17.10
N ALA A 279 36.57 -8.79 -16.43
CA ALA A 279 35.25 -8.94 -17.05
C ALA A 279 34.27 -7.82 -16.62
N PRO A 280 34.57 -6.54 -16.92
CA PRO A 280 33.76 -5.42 -16.47
C PRO A 280 32.33 -5.45 -17.05
N LEU A 281 32.14 -5.99 -18.25
CA LEU A 281 30.83 -6.07 -18.90
C LEU A 281 29.87 -6.99 -18.12
N LEU A 282 30.31 -8.18 -17.73
CA LEU A 282 29.47 -9.14 -16.99
C LEU A 282 29.10 -8.59 -15.61
N LEU A 283 30.07 -8.02 -14.88
CA LEU A 283 29.82 -7.45 -13.56
C LEU A 283 28.91 -6.23 -13.62
N THR A 284 29.08 -5.39 -14.64
CA THR A 284 28.19 -4.23 -14.86
C THR A 284 26.78 -4.67 -15.26
N ALA A 285 26.64 -5.73 -16.05
CA ALA A 285 25.33 -6.30 -16.39
C ALA A 285 24.61 -6.86 -15.15
N LEU A 286 25.31 -7.62 -14.31
CA LEU A 286 24.77 -8.16 -13.06
C LEU A 286 24.41 -7.04 -12.08
N ALA A 287 25.26 -6.04 -11.93
CA ALA A 287 24.98 -4.86 -11.11
C ALA A 287 23.78 -4.05 -11.65
N GLY A 288 23.61 -4.02 -12.98
CA GLY A 288 22.50 -3.38 -13.67
C GLY A 288 21.13 -4.07 -13.46
N LEU A 289 21.09 -5.29 -12.90
CA LEU A 289 19.84 -5.91 -12.47
C LEU A 289 19.19 -5.14 -11.31
N VAL A 290 19.97 -4.46 -10.47
CA VAL A 290 19.45 -3.71 -9.31
C VAL A 290 18.63 -2.48 -9.75
N PRO A 291 19.11 -1.56 -10.60
CA PRO A 291 18.26 -0.50 -11.13
C PRO A 291 17.12 -1.03 -12.01
N GLY A 292 17.33 -2.15 -12.71
CA GLY A 292 16.25 -2.81 -13.48
C GLY A 292 15.11 -3.27 -12.57
N PHE A 293 15.44 -3.90 -11.44
CA PHE A 293 14.48 -4.29 -10.43
C PHE A 293 13.78 -3.10 -9.78
N LEU A 294 14.52 -2.02 -9.51
CA LEU A 294 13.92 -0.78 -9.00
C LEU A 294 12.95 -0.16 -10.02
N LEU A 295 13.28 -0.17 -11.31
CA LEU A 295 12.36 0.25 -12.38
C LEU A 295 11.11 -0.64 -12.42
N ALA A 296 11.27 -1.96 -12.32
CA ALA A 296 10.15 -2.89 -12.23
C ALA A 296 9.25 -2.60 -11.02
N ALA A 297 9.84 -2.31 -9.86
CA ALA A 297 9.11 -1.94 -8.65
C ALA A 297 8.32 -0.63 -8.82
N VAL A 298 8.91 0.39 -9.46
CA VAL A 298 8.21 1.64 -9.78
C VAL A 298 7.00 1.40 -10.68
N ILE A 299 7.15 0.58 -11.73
CA ILE A 299 6.05 0.24 -12.65
C ILE A 299 4.96 -0.54 -11.91
N MET A 300 5.33 -1.51 -11.07
CA MET A 300 4.39 -2.33 -10.30
C MET A 300 3.74 -1.59 -9.13
N PHE A 301 4.23 -0.40 -8.77
CA PHE A 301 3.59 0.48 -7.80
C PHE A 301 2.43 1.30 -8.42
N THR A 302 2.29 1.27 -9.74
CA THR A 302 1.17 1.92 -10.44
C THR A 302 -0.10 1.09 -10.37
N PRO A 303 -1.29 1.68 -10.62
CA PRO A 303 -2.57 0.96 -10.63
C PRO A 303 -2.62 -0.24 -11.59
N LEU A 304 -1.67 -0.35 -12.54
CA LEU A 304 -1.55 -1.47 -13.47
C LEU A 304 -1.50 -2.82 -12.75
N VAL A 305 -0.88 -2.89 -11.57
CA VAL A 305 -0.74 -4.13 -10.79
C VAL A 305 -2.07 -4.73 -10.33
N ASN A 306 -3.13 -3.92 -10.25
CA ASN A 306 -4.44 -4.36 -9.76
C ASN A 306 -5.27 -5.11 -10.81
N GLU A 307 -4.80 -5.17 -12.05
CA GLU A 307 -5.44 -5.92 -13.12
C GLU A 307 -5.51 -7.42 -12.83
N LYS A 308 -6.61 -8.07 -13.25
CA LYS A 308 -6.85 -9.50 -12.98
C LYS A 308 -5.69 -10.38 -13.44
N MET A 309 -5.03 -10.03 -14.54
CA MET A 309 -3.90 -10.75 -15.10
C MET A 309 -2.67 -10.74 -14.18
N LEU A 310 -2.38 -9.60 -13.53
CA LEU A 310 -1.22 -9.42 -12.65
C LEU A 310 -1.44 -9.94 -11.22
N ARG A 311 -2.66 -10.41 -10.89
CA ARG A 311 -2.90 -11.21 -9.68
C ARG A 311 -2.26 -12.60 -9.75
N SER A 312 -2.03 -13.14 -10.95
CA SER A 312 -1.27 -14.39 -11.11
C SER A 312 0.20 -14.16 -10.78
N ASP A 313 0.75 -14.93 -9.84
CA ASP A 313 2.15 -14.80 -9.43
C ASP A 313 3.11 -15.10 -10.56
N VAL A 314 2.81 -16.09 -11.41
CA VAL A 314 3.65 -16.42 -12.57
C VAL A 314 3.78 -15.22 -13.49
N LEU A 315 2.66 -14.55 -13.82
CA LEU A 315 2.65 -13.40 -14.71
C LEU A 315 3.32 -12.18 -14.07
N PHE A 316 3.07 -11.93 -12.78
CA PHE A 316 3.71 -10.85 -12.07
C PHE A 316 5.24 -11.00 -12.03
N TRP A 317 5.75 -12.16 -11.60
CA TRP A 317 7.20 -12.39 -11.47
C TRP A 317 7.90 -12.45 -12.84
N THR A 318 7.23 -12.94 -13.88
CA THR A 318 7.77 -12.89 -15.25
C THR A 318 7.86 -11.45 -15.75
N CYS A 319 6.86 -10.59 -15.51
CA CYS A 319 6.97 -9.17 -15.84
C CYS A 319 8.09 -8.47 -15.05
N VAL A 320 8.17 -8.70 -13.73
CA VAL A 320 9.23 -8.11 -12.89
C VAL A 320 10.62 -8.53 -13.37
N THR A 321 10.84 -9.82 -13.63
CA THR A 321 12.13 -10.32 -14.11
C THR A 321 12.45 -9.84 -15.52
N ALA A 322 11.48 -9.80 -16.44
CA ALA A 322 11.66 -9.27 -17.78
C ALA A 322 12.09 -7.80 -17.75
N ILE A 323 11.38 -6.94 -17.02
CA ILE A 323 11.73 -5.52 -16.89
C ILE A 323 13.13 -5.37 -16.24
N SER A 324 13.44 -6.19 -15.25
CA SER A 324 14.73 -6.16 -14.55
C SER A 324 15.92 -6.51 -15.47
N ILE A 325 15.70 -7.34 -16.49
CA ILE A 325 16.73 -7.76 -17.46
C ILE A 325 16.80 -6.80 -18.65
N VAL A 326 15.65 -6.25 -19.10
CA VAL A 326 15.59 -5.38 -20.28
C VAL A 326 16.44 -4.12 -20.10
N LEU A 327 16.35 -3.46 -18.94
CA LEU A 327 17.13 -2.24 -18.68
C LEU A 327 18.65 -2.47 -18.83
N PRO A 328 19.29 -3.41 -18.10
CA PRO A 328 20.70 -3.66 -18.29
C PRO A 328 21.02 -4.17 -19.69
N ALA A 329 20.19 -5.01 -20.32
CA ALA A 329 20.45 -5.53 -21.67
C ALA A 329 20.53 -4.43 -22.73
N VAL A 330 19.62 -3.45 -22.70
CA VAL A 330 19.60 -2.34 -23.67
C VAL A 330 20.77 -1.38 -23.45
N VAL A 331 21.09 -1.06 -22.19
CA VAL A 331 22.14 -0.09 -21.86
C VAL A 331 23.55 -0.75 -21.83
N LEU A 332 23.65 -2.08 -21.95
CA LEU A 332 24.93 -2.80 -21.92
C LEU A 332 25.88 -2.38 -23.05
N ALA A 333 25.34 -1.91 -24.18
CA ALA A 333 26.14 -1.32 -25.27
C ALA A 333 26.97 -0.11 -24.80
N TYR A 334 26.53 0.57 -23.74
CA TYR A 334 27.18 1.71 -23.12
C TYR A 334 27.41 1.41 -21.62
N PRO A 335 28.37 0.54 -21.28
CA PRO A 335 28.54 0.04 -19.91
C PRO A 335 28.92 1.14 -18.91
N ARG A 336 29.59 2.21 -19.40
CA ARG A 336 29.83 3.43 -18.63
C ARG A 336 28.51 4.11 -18.22
N ALA A 337 27.59 4.28 -19.16
CA ALA A 337 26.29 4.86 -18.88
C ALA A 337 25.47 3.98 -17.93
N LEU A 338 25.49 2.65 -18.12
CA LEU A 338 24.83 1.71 -17.22
C LEU A 338 25.38 1.81 -15.79
N SER A 339 26.71 1.87 -15.63
CA SER A 339 27.36 2.04 -14.31
C SER A 339 26.96 3.34 -13.64
N ILE A 340 27.05 4.48 -14.34
CA ILE A 340 26.67 5.80 -13.82
C ILE A 340 25.19 5.83 -13.44
N LEU A 341 24.31 5.35 -14.32
CA LEU A 341 22.87 5.32 -14.08
C LEU A 341 22.51 4.41 -12.90
N SER A 342 23.15 3.23 -12.79
CA SER A 342 22.94 2.31 -11.66
C SER A 342 23.29 2.98 -10.35
N CYS A 343 24.45 3.64 -10.28
CA CYS A 343 24.92 4.30 -9.07
C CYS A 343 24.02 5.48 -8.69
N ALA A 344 23.70 6.35 -9.65
CA ALA A 344 22.89 7.55 -9.40
C ALA A 344 21.44 7.21 -9.05
N TRP A 345 20.79 6.32 -9.81
CA TRP A 345 19.38 5.96 -9.61
C TRP A 345 19.15 5.17 -8.32
N VAL A 346 19.96 4.14 -8.07
CA VAL A 346 19.82 3.30 -6.88
C VAL A 346 20.33 4.02 -5.63
N GLY A 347 21.48 4.71 -5.73
CA GLY A 347 22.06 5.46 -4.61
C GLY A 347 21.13 6.57 -4.12
N SER A 348 20.54 7.36 -5.04
CA SER A 348 19.55 8.37 -4.69
C SER A 348 18.29 7.77 -4.05
N TYR A 349 17.80 6.63 -4.54
CA TYR A 349 16.64 5.97 -3.94
C TYR A 349 16.93 5.45 -2.52
N THR A 350 18.15 4.98 -2.23
CA THR A 350 18.49 4.62 -0.83
C THR A 350 18.54 5.83 0.11
N ALA A 351 18.82 7.03 -0.38
CA ALA A 351 18.68 8.26 0.40
C ALA A 351 17.20 8.59 0.67
N VAL A 352 16.31 8.33 -0.29
CA VAL A 352 14.86 8.40 -0.12
C VAL A 352 14.39 7.41 0.94
N LEU A 353 14.89 6.18 0.93
CA LEU A 353 14.58 5.17 1.97
C LEU A 353 15.07 5.59 3.35
N MET A 354 16.25 6.23 3.45
CA MET A 354 16.73 6.82 4.70
C MET A 354 15.73 7.84 5.23
N VAL A 355 15.35 8.85 4.43
CA VAL A 355 14.41 9.88 4.85
C VAL A 355 13.03 9.28 5.18
N GLY A 356 12.54 8.36 4.35
CA GLY A 356 11.27 7.66 4.55
C GLY A 356 11.26 6.72 5.76
N SER A 357 12.42 6.36 6.32
CA SER A 357 12.49 5.65 7.61
C SER A 357 12.20 6.55 8.82
N TYR A 358 12.25 7.87 8.64
CA TYR A 358 11.96 8.87 9.67
C TYR A 358 10.70 9.70 9.37
N LEU A 359 10.11 9.62 8.19
CA LEU A 359 8.91 10.37 7.82
C LEU A 359 7.83 9.44 7.27
N PRO A 360 6.56 9.62 7.66
CA PRO A 360 5.45 8.87 7.06
C PRO A 360 5.33 9.29 5.59
N THR A 361 5.72 8.42 4.68
CA THR A 361 5.72 8.65 3.22
C THR A 361 5.37 7.35 2.50
N SER A 362 4.84 7.45 1.30
CA SER A 362 4.47 6.30 0.47
C SER A 362 5.65 5.76 -0.36
N LEU A 363 6.73 6.53 -0.56
CA LEU A 363 7.84 6.12 -1.43
C LEU A 363 8.57 4.82 -1.03
N PRO A 364 8.83 4.53 0.27
CA PRO A 364 9.40 3.23 0.65
C PRO A 364 8.53 2.03 0.23
N TYR A 365 7.23 2.25 0.02
CA TYR A 365 6.30 1.23 -0.41
C TYR A 365 6.48 0.81 -1.88
N ILE A 366 7.23 1.55 -2.69
CA ILE A 366 7.63 1.12 -4.04
C ILE A 366 8.33 -0.23 -3.96
N LEU A 367 9.37 -0.31 -3.12
CA LEU A 367 10.12 -1.54 -2.90
C LEU A 367 9.38 -2.51 -1.97
N LEU A 368 8.78 -2.00 -0.90
CA LEU A 368 8.14 -2.85 0.11
C LEU A 368 6.95 -3.63 -0.45
N SER A 369 6.22 -3.09 -1.43
CA SER A 369 5.10 -3.80 -2.09
C SER A 369 5.58 -5.06 -2.80
N VAL A 370 6.69 -4.98 -3.54
CA VAL A 370 7.28 -6.13 -4.22
C VAL A 370 7.84 -7.13 -3.19
N ILE A 371 8.51 -6.64 -2.14
CA ILE A 371 9.03 -7.51 -1.05
C ILE A 371 7.89 -8.23 -0.32
N ARG A 372 6.80 -7.53 0.01
CA ARG A 372 5.62 -8.14 0.66
C ARG A 372 5.01 -9.23 -0.20
N ARG A 373 4.94 -9.03 -1.52
CA ARG A 373 4.50 -10.08 -2.45
C ARG A 373 5.45 -11.27 -2.50
N ALA A 374 6.75 -11.03 -2.40
CA ALA A 374 7.75 -12.10 -2.39
C ALA A 374 7.68 -12.95 -1.12
N VAL A 375 7.41 -12.30 0.02
CA VAL A 375 7.39 -12.93 1.35
C VAL A 375 6.03 -13.57 1.67
N SER A 376 4.92 -12.90 1.36
CA SER A 376 3.57 -13.38 1.65
C SER A 376 2.85 -13.83 0.38
N PRO A 377 2.46 -15.12 0.26
CA PRO A 377 1.75 -15.63 -0.91
C PRO A 377 0.33 -15.05 -1.05
N LEU A 378 -0.29 -14.62 0.06
CA LEU A 378 -1.64 -14.03 0.07
C LEU A 378 -1.66 -12.61 -0.51
N PHE A 379 -0.52 -11.94 -0.53
CA PHE A 379 -0.40 -10.56 -1.03
C PHE A 379 -0.64 -10.45 -2.54
N SER A 380 -0.61 -11.56 -3.28
CA SER A 380 -1.04 -11.62 -4.70
C SER A 380 -2.48 -11.14 -4.93
N GLN A 381 -3.33 -11.23 -3.89
CA GLN A 381 -4.72 -10.80 -3.92
C GLN A 381 -4.92 -9.37 -3.37
N ALA A 382 -3.86 -8.78 -2.78
CA ALA A 382 -3.95 -7.48 -2.16
C ALA A 382 -4.05 -6.36 -3.20
N ILE A 383 -5.01 -5.46 -3.02
CA ILE A 383 -5.14 -4.27 -3.86
C ILE A 383 -4.12 -3.24 -3.37
N ILE A 384 -3.31 -2.73 -4.30
CA ILE A 384 -2.27 -1.74 -4.03
C ILE A 384 -2.74 -0.40 -4.59
N LEU A 385 -3.05 0.53 -3.69
CA LEU A 385 -3.39 1.90 -4.03
C LEU A 385 -2.51 2.83 -3.19
N ALA A 386 -1.46 3.36 -3.79
CA ALA A 386 -0.55 4.27 -3.13
C ALA A 386 -1.28 5.55 -2.66
N PRO A 387 -1.12 5.97 -1.39
CA PRO A 387 -1.50 7.29 -0.94
C PRO A 387 -0.46 8.30 -1.43
N PHE A 388 -0.52 8.70 -2.70
CA PHE A 388 0.29 9.84 -3.14
C PHE A 388 -0.35 11.11 -2.57
N GLN A 389 0.06 11.53 -1.37
CA GLN A 389 -0.35 12.82 -0.83
C GLN A 389 0.61 13.90 -1.30
N SER A 390 0.08 15.09 -1.61
CA SER A 390 0.79 16.05 -2.46
C SER A 390 2.01 16.70 -1.82
N THR A 391 2.14 16.72 -0.49
CA THR A 391 3.18 17.51 0.18
C THR A 391 4.45 16.72 0.48
N ALA A 392 4.41 15.68 1.32
CA ALA A 392 5.63 14.95 1.69
C ALA A 392 6.13 14.05 0.57
N ASP A 393 5.23 13.27 -0.06
CA ASP A 393 5.61 12.42 -1.19
C ASP A 393 6.05 13.23 -2.41
N GLY A 394 5.39 14.38 -2.66
CA GLY A 394 5.78 15.30 -3.73
C GLY A 394 7.19 15.88 -3.52
N ALA A 395 7.50 16.32 -2.30
CA ALA A 395 8.82 16.82 -1.94
C ALA A 395 9.90 15.72 -2.03
N LEU A 396 9.58 14.51 -1.56
CA LEU A 396 10.54 13.40 -1.56
C LEU A 396 10.78 12.85 -2.97
N LEU A 397 9.75 12.86 -3.84
CA LEU A 397 9.89 12.54 -5.25
C LEU A 397 10.73 13.58 -5.99
N ALA A 398 10.54 14.87 -5.71
CA ALA A 398 11.38 15.93 -6.24
C ALA A 398 12.84 15.79 -5.78
N LEU A 399 13.07 15.49 -4.48
CA LEU A 399 14.40 15.22 -3.95
C LEU A 399 15.04 14.04 -4.67
N TRP A 400 14.30 12.96 -4.90
CA TRP A 400 14.80 11.79 -5.62
C TRP A 400 15.25 12.15 -7.03
N ALA A 401 14.42 12.88 -7.78
CA ALA A 401 14.74 13.32 -9.13
C ALA A 401 15.99 14.22 -9.17
N VAL A 402 16.10 15.18 -8.25
CA VAL A 402 17.25 16.07 -8.14
C VAL A 402 18.53 15.28 -7.81
N LEU A 403 18.47 14.35 -6.86
CA LEU A 403 19.62 13.52 -6.50
C LEU A 403 20.02 12.59 -7.64
N ALA A 404 19.07 11.96 -8.33
CA ALA A 404 19.36 11.05 -9.44
C ALA A 404 20.00 11.79 -10.63
N VAL A 405 19.42 12.93 -11.05
CA VAL A 405 19.94 13.74 -12.16
C VAL A 405 21.27 14.38 -11.77
N GLY A 406 21.36 14.97 -10.58
CA GLY A 406 22.57 15.58 -10.06
C GLY A 406 23.72 14.59 -9.90
N GLY A 407 23.43 13.39 -9.40
CA GLY A 407 24.39 12.29 -9.29
C GLY A 407 24.90 11.82 -10.65
N ALA A 408 23.98 11.58 -11.60
CA ALA A 408 24.34 11.17 -12.95
C ALA A 408 25.18 12.24 -13.68
N ALA A 409 24.77 13.51 -13.59
CA ALA A 409 25.50 14.63 -14.18
C ALA A 409 26.89 14.79 -13.55
N SER A 410 26.97 14.80 -12.22
CA SER A 410 28.24 14.92 -11.48
C SER A 410 29.22 13.82 -11.86
N GLN A 411 28.77 12.55 -11.86
CA GLN A 411 29.61 11.43 -12.27
C GLN A 411 30.04 11.53 -13.74
N HIS A 412 29.14 11.94 -14.63
CA HIS A 412 29.46 12.14 -16.04
C HIS A 412 30.53 13.20 -16.24
N PHE A 413 30.41 14.36 -15.57
CA PHE A 413 31.39 15.45 -15.65
C PHE A 413 32.73 15.06 -15.03
N LEU A 414 32.73 14.47 -13.82
CA LEU A 414 33.95 14.12 -13.10
C LEU A 414 34.78 13.03 -13.78
N THR A 415 34.16 12.20 -14.61
CA THR A 415 34.85 11.09 -15.30
C THR A 415 34.98 11.33 -16.80
N ARG A 416 34.58 12.50 -17.33
CA ARG A 416 34.46 12.76 -18.78
C ARG A 416 35.72 12.38 -19.55
N ASP A 417 36.88 12.71 -18.99
CA ASP A 417 38.20 12.52 -19.60
C ASP A 417 38.86 11.18 -19.22
N GLU A 418 38.21 10.38 -18.37
CA GLU A 418 38.71 9.07 -17.94
C GLU A 418 38.23 7.95 -18.89
N PRO A 419 39.02 6.86 -19.04
CA PRO A 419 38.57 5.69 -19.77
C PRO A 419 37.34 5.07 -19.10
N PRO A 420 36.43 4.43 -19.87
CA PRO A 420 35.14 3.94 -19.38
C PRO A 420 35.23 2.91 -18.25
N PHE A 421 36.37 2.23 -18.12
CA PHE A 421 36.72 1.44 -16.94
C PHE A 421 38.21 1.64 -16.64
N PRO A 422 38.62 1.65 -15.36
CA PRO A 422 40.02 1.74 -15.00
C PRO A 422 40.77 0.55 -15.60
N ARG A 423 41.92 0.83 -16.22
CA ARG A 423 42.87 -0.21 -16.62
C ARG A 423 43.40 -0.81 -15.31
N GLY A 424 43.23 -2.12 -15.12
CA GLY A 424 43.78 -2.81 -13.95
C GLY A 424 45.28 -2.53 -13.81
N PRO A 425 45.87 -2.71 -12.61
CA PRO A 425 47.30 -2.48 -12.43
C PRO A 425 48.07 -3.24 -13.51
N HIS A 426 48.90 -2.49 -14.25
CA HIS A 426 49.76 -3.05 -15.30
C HIS A 426 50.65 -4.16 -14.70
N PRO A 427 51.06 -5.16 -15.52
CA PRO A 427 51.74 -6.37 -15.07
C PRO A 427 53.00 -6.12 -14.25
#